data_AF-A0A1E3YFF4-F1
#
_entry.id   AF-A0A1E3YFF4-F1
#
_cell.length_a   1.000
_cell.length_b   1.000
_cell.length_c   1.000
_cell.angle_alpha   90.00
_cell.angle_beta   90.00
_cell.angle_gamma   90.00
#
_symmetry.space_group_name_H-M   'P 1'
#
loop_
_entity.id
_entity.type
_entity.pdbx_description
1 polymer ?
#
loop_
_entity_poly.entity_id
_entity_poly.type
_entity_poly.pdbx_seq_one_letter_code
_entity_poly.pdbx_strand_id
1 'polypeptide(L)'
;MKTYTVLFAEDVPHYGSVEIEASSDEAALEAALVFDLTEATLEPDWQNGTCRRIVQIECPDGRTMAEGTALDGTFLRHGGDEERRLCDAAPALRDALRRIAATPLWGESLPEGELRDAYAEHGEYDLAEQSFEPCCDTESTLLQDAVEMARFALRTLEGRGS
;
A
#
# COMPACT_ATOMS: atom_id res chain seq x y z
N MET A 1 29.19 25.42 -5.41
CA MET A 1 29.01 23.96 -5.58
C MET A 1 29.50 23.28 -4.32
N LYS A 2 28.86 22.17 -3.97
CA LYS A 2 29.23 21.29 -2.86
C LYS A 2 29.40 19.88 -3.41
N THR A 3 30.30 19.11 -2.82
CA THR A 3 30.54 17.71 -3.19
C THR A 3 29.84 16.80 -2.18
N TYR A 4 29.04 15.87 -2.67
CA TYR A 4 28.31 14.89 -1.87
C TYR A 4 28.84 13.50 -2.16
N THR A 5 28.95 12.67 -1.13
CA THR A 5 29.30 11.26 -1.30
C THR A 5 28.01 10.45 -1.32
N VAL A 6 27.81 9.68 -2.38
CA VAL A 6 26.63 8.82 -2.53
C VAL A 6 27.09 7.37 -2.51
N LEU A 7 26.50 6.60 -1.59
CA LEU A 7 26.69 5.16 -1.50
C LEU A 7 25.48 4.47 -2.11
N PHE A 8 25.72 3.67 -3.14
CA PHE A 8 24.73 2.84 -3.81
C PHE A 8 24.89 1.37 -3.42
N ALA A 9 23.77 0.64 -3.41
CA ALA A 9 23.75 -0.82 -3.38
C ALA A 9 22.93 -1.32 -4.57
N GLU A 10 23.47 -2.27 -5.32
CA GLU A 10 22.78 -2.91 -6.46
C GLU A 10 22.31 -4.32 -6.09
N ASP A 11 23.11 -5.06 -5.31
CA ASP A 11 22.77 -6.32 -4.65
C ASP A 11 23.61 -6.41 -3.36
N VAL A 12 23.13 -7.03 -2.28
CA VAL A 12 23.95 -7.15 -1.05
C VAL A 12 24.94 -8.31 -1.24
N PRO A 13 26.27 -8.11 -1.13
CA PRO A 13 26.99 -7.01 -0.48
C PRO A 13 27.72 -6.03 -1.44
N HIS A 14 27.31 -5.92 -2.69
CA HIS A 14 27.95 -5.10 -3.73
C HIS A 14 27.54 -3.62 -3.62
N TYR A 15 28.42 -2.84 -3.00
CA TYR A 15 28.29 -1.40 -2.86
C TYR A 15 29.18 -0.66 -3.88
N GLY A 16 28.68 0.47 -4.37
CA GLY A 16 29.44 1.43 -5.18
C GLY A 16 29.35 2.82 -4.55
N SER A 17 30.43 3.61 -4.61
CA SER A 17 30.43 4.97 -4.07
C SER A 17 30.89 5.96 -5.12
N VAL A 18 30.20 7.10 -5.24
CA VAL A 18 30.57 8.18 -6.16
C VAL A 18 30.51 9.53 -5.46
N GLU A 19 31.24 10.49 -6.00
CA GLU A 19 31.14 11.89 -5.61
C GLU A 19 30.32 12.65 -6.66
N ILE A 20 29.30 13.39 -6.21
CA ILE A 20 28.45 14.22 -7.08
C ILE A 20 28.59 15.68 -6.64
N GLU A 21 28.85 16.56 -7.61
CA GLU A 21 28.80 18.01 -7.37
C GLU A 21 27.40 18.55 -7.62
N ALA A 22 26.85 19.26 -6.63
CA ALA A 22 25.54 19.88 -6.73
C ALA A 22 25.50 21.29 -6.10
N SER A 23 24.48 22.07 -6.47
CA SER A 23 24.26 23.42 -5.96
C SER A 23 23.46 23.45 -4.65
N SER A 24 22.63 22.43 -4.41
CA SER A 24 21.83 22.25 -3.20
C SER A 24 21.68 20.76 -2.86
N ASP A 25 21.10 20.49 -1.70
CA ASP A 25 20.82 19.14 -1.20
C ASP A 25 19.76 18.45 -2.09
N GLU A 26 18.73 19.17 -2.53
CA GLU A 26 17.72 18.67 -3.47
C GLU A 26 18.34 18.33 -4.84
N ALA A 27 19.21 19.21 -5.35
CA ALA A 27 19.90 18.96 -6.61
C ALA A 27 20.85 17.76 -6.53
N ALA A 28 21.44 17.50 -5.35
CA ALA A 28 22.27 16.32 -5.11
C ALA A 28 21.45 15.04 -5.14
N LEU A 29 20.26 15.06 -4.52
CA LEU A 29 19.34 13.92 -4.56
C LEU A 29 18.83 13.66 -5.98
N GLU A 30 18.38 14.69 -6.69
CA GLU A 30 17.92 14.56 -8.08
C GLU A 30 19.02 13.99 -8.99
N ALA A 31 20.26 14.45 -8.83
CA ALA A 31 21.40 13.92 -9.56
C ALA A 31 21.72 12.46 -9.19
N ALA A 32 21.62 12.09 -7.91
CA ALA A 32 21.84 10.72 -7.45
C ALA A 32 20.78 9.73 -7.98
N LEU A 33 19.52 10.17 -8.11
CA LEU A 33 18.41 9.33 -8.58
C LEU A 33 18.54 8.90 -10.05
N VAL A 34 19.23 9.70 -10.87
CA VAL A 34 19.41 9.44 -12.32
C VAL A 34 20.82 8.99 -12.68
N PHE A 35 21.67 8.73 -11.69
CA PHE A 35 23.07 8.36 -11.88
C PHE A 35 23.19 6.99 -12.56
N ASP A 36 24.10 6.89 -13.54
CA ASP A 36 24.39 5.61 -14.20
C ASP A 36 25.24 4.73 -13.28
N LEU A 37 24.59 3.77 -12.62
CA LEU A 37 25.26 2.88 -11.67
C LEU A 37 26.31 1.97 -12.30
N THR A 38 26.33 1.79 -13.62
CA THR A 38 27.41 1.05 -14.28
C THR A 38 28.76 1.74 -14.14
N GLU A 39 28.77 3.04 -13.85
CA GLU A 39 29.97 3.82 -13.53
C GLU A 39 30.37 3.71 -12.05
N ALA A 40 29.48 3.23 -11.18
CA ALA A 40 29.67 3.17 -9.73
C ALA A 40 29.96 1.76 -9.20
N THR A 41 29.45 0.71 -9.85
CA THR A 41 29.58 -0.69 -9.40
C THR A 41 30.58 -1.46 -10.30
N LEU A 42 31.44 -2.27 -9.67
CA LEU A 42 32.58 -2.91 -10.36
C LEU A 42 32.22 -4.21 -11.10
N GLU A 43 30.98 -4.71 -10.99
CA GLU A 43 30.55 -5.96 -11.62
C GLU A 43 29.23 -5.79 -12.39
N PRO A 44 29.28 -5.49 -13.70
CA PRO A 44 28.12 -5.11 -14.51
C PRO A 44 27.15 -6.26 -14.85
N ASP A 45 27.48 -7.51 -14.48
CA ASP A 45 26.77 -8.71 -14.92
C ASP A 45 25.68 -9.23 -13.96
N TRP A 46 25.40 -8.51 -12.87
CA TRP A 46 24.35 -8.90 -11.92
C TRP A 46 23.28 -7.81 -11.83
N GLN A 47 22.53 -7.64 -12.91
CA GLN A 47 21.33 -6.80 -12.97
C GLN A 47 20.20 -7.40 -12.11
N ASN A 48 20.33 -7.32 -10.78
CA ASN A 48 19.24 -7.60 -9.87
C ASN A 48 18.50 -6.29 -9.59
N GLY A 49 17.56 -5.92 -10.46
CA GLY A 49 16.72 -4.73 -10.33
C GLY A 49 15.72 -4.74 -9.16
N THR A 50 15.94 -5.60 -8.15
CA THR A 50 15.14 -5.74 -6.93
C THR A 50 15.86 -5.19 -5.69
N CYS A 51 17.11 -4.76 -5.82
CA CYS A 51 17.94 -4.33 -4.68
C CYS A 51 18.63 -2.98 -4.90
N ARG A 52 18.29 -2.24 -5.97
CA ARG A 52 18.95 -0.97 -6.31
C ARG A 52 18.48 0.15 -5.39
N ARG A 53 19.40 0.72 -4.61
CA ARG A 53 19.10 1.81 -3.68
C ARG A 53 20.30 2.72 -3.45
N ILE A 54 20.00 3.97 -3.14
CA ILE A 54 20.90 4.84 -2.40
C ILE A 54 20.87 4.36 -0.95
N VAL A 55 21.99 3.79 -0.50
CA VAL A 55 22.18 3.45 0.90
C VAL A 55 22.25 4.73 1.69
N GLN A 56 23.08 5.70 1.27
CA GLN A 56 23.28 6.94 1.98
C GLN A 56 23.78 8.05 1.04
N ILE A 57 23.37 9.30 1.31
CA ILE A 57 24.03 10.51 0.80
C ILE A 57 24.62 11.28 1.98
N GLU A 58 25.90 11.61 1.90
CA GLU A 58 26.60 12.43 2.88
C GLU A 58 26.88 13.83 2.34
N CYS A 59 26.58 14.83 3.17
CA CYS A 59 26.96 16.21 2.95
C CYS A 59 28.47 16.41 3.16
N PRO A 60 29.07 17.50 2.65
CA PRO A 60 30.48 17.83 2.88
C PRO A 60 30.90 17.93 4.35
N ASP A 61 29.96 18.21 5.25
CA ASP A 61 30.18 18.31 6.69
C ASP A 61 30.07 16.95 7.42
N GLY A 62 29.91 15.86 6.67
CA GLY A 62 29.79 14.49 7.19
C GLY A 62 28.41 14.15 7.73
N ARG A 63 27.41 15.03 7.59
CA ARG A 63 26.02 14.70 7.97
C ARG A 63 25.35 13.87 6.87
N THR A 64 24.60 12.85 7.29
CA THR A 64 23.72 12.09 6.41
C THR A 64 22.51 12.94 5.99
N MET A 65 22.34 13.12 4.69
CA MET A 65 21.26 13.90 4.08
C MET A 65 20.07 13.02 3.70
N ALA A 66 20.33 11.81 3.21
CA ALA A 66 19.33 10.84 2.80
C ALA A 66 19.86 9.42 3.02
N GLU A 67 18.99 8.47 3.32
CA GLU A 67 19.33 7.07 3.56
C GLU A 67 18.23 6.16 3.00
N GLY A 68 18.59 4.96 2.51
CA GLY A 68 17.65 3.89 2.16
C GLY A 68 16.66 4.22 1.03
N THR A 69 17.05 5.05 0.06
CA THR A 69 16.17 5.46 -1.04
C THR A 69 16.23 4.47 -2.20
N ALA A 70 15.12 3.83 -2.56
CA ALA A 70 15.06 2.90 -3.69
C ALA A 70 15.24 3.63 -5.04
N LEU A 71 15.99 3.02 -5.96
CA LEU A 71 16.27 3.56 -7.30
C LEU A 71 15.49 2.88 -8.41
N ASP A 72 15.02 1.66 -8.16
CA ASP A 72 14.31 0.82 -9.14
C ASP A 72 12.78 0.99 -9.08
N GLY A 73 12.25 1.74 -8.11
CA GLY A 73 10.81 1.78 -7.83
C GLY A 73 10.26 0.42 -7.33
N THR A 74 11.13 -0.58 -7.20
CA THR A 74 10.81 -1.97 -6.87
C THR A 74 10.99 -2.20 -5.38
N PHE A 75 10.44 -1.32 -4.54
CA PHE A 75 10.27 -1.65 -3.13
C PHE A 75 8.87 -2.19 -2.91
N LEU A 76 8.67 -3.42 -3.34
CA LEU A 76 7.98 -4.36 -2.49
C LEU A 76 8.87 -5.56 -2.42
N ARG A 77 8.69 -6.34 -1.39
CA ARG A 77 9.28 -7.67 -1.33
C ARG A 77 8.80 -8.61 -2.48
N HIS A 78 8.39 -8.15 -3.69
CA HIS A 78 8.46 -8.83 -5.02
C HIS A 78 7.69 -8.20 -6.25
N GLY A 79 7.19 -6.96 -6.29
CA GLY A 79 6.51 -6.45 -7.52
C GLY A 79 6.59 -4.93 -7.63
N GLY A 80 6.87 -4.35 -8.78
CA GLY A 80 7.19 -2.93 -8.94
C GLY A 80 6.08 -1.91 -8.61
N ASP A 81 5.99 -0.87 -9.44
CA ASP A 81 5.15 0.31 -9.18
C ASP A 81 3.64 0.01 -9.08
N GLU A 82 3.15 -0.97 -9.83
CA GLU A 82 1.74 -1.37 -9.79
C GLU A 82 1.39 -2.04 -8.46
N GLU A 83 2.26 -2.92 -7.98
CA GLU A 83 2.09 -3.61 -6.71
C GLU A 83 2.25 -2.64 -5.54
N ARG A 84 3.17 -1.66 -5.63
CA ARG A 84 3.27 -0.58 -4.64
C ARG A 84 1.95 0.16 -4.50
N ARG A 85 1.33 0.54 -5.63
CA ARG A 85 0.01 1.20 -5.61
C ARG A 85 -1.08 0.30 -5.04
N LEU A 86 -1.01 -1.01 -5.26
CA LEU A 86 -1.92 -1.96 -4.62
C LEU A 86 -1.75 -2.00 -3.09
N CYS A 87 -0.51 -1.95 -2.59
CA CYS A 87 -0.24 -1.85 -1.16
C CYS A 87 -0.73 -0.53 -0.56
N ASP A 88 -0.51 0.60 -1.24
CA ASP A 88 -1.00 1.91 -0.80
C ASP A 88 -2.54 1.98 -0.78
N ALA A 89 -3.19 1.27 -1.71
CA ALA A 89 -4.65 1.17 -1.77
C ALA A 89 -5.23 0.14 -0.77
N ALA A 90 -4.42 -0.76 -0.21
CA ALA A 90 -4.89 -1.85 0.63
C ALA A 90 -5.66 -1.38 1.90
N PRO A 91 -5.27 -0.31 2.61
CA PRO A 91 -6.05 0.21 3.72
C PRO A 91 -7.45 0.67 3.29
N ALA A 92 -7.54 1.42 2.18
CA ALA A 92 -8.80 1.91 1.66
C ALA A 92 -9.71 0.75 1.18
N LEU A 93 -9.12 -0.27 0.54
CA LEU A 93 -9.83 -1.49 0.15
C LEU A 93 -10.34 -2.26 1.38
N ARG A 94 -9.53 -2.38 2.44
CA ARG A 94 -9.94 -3.03 3.69
C ARG A 94 -11.12 -2.30 4.34
N ASP A 95 -11.10 -0.97 4.37
CA ASP A 95 -12.20 -0.18 4.92
C ASP A 95 -13.46 -0.26 4.06
N ALA A 96 -13.32 -0.33 2.74
CA ALA A 96 -14.45 -0.58 1.85
C ALA A 96 -15.08 -1.96 2.11
N LEU A 97 -14.27 -3.01 2.26
CA LEU A 97 -14.74 -4.36 2.61
C LEU A 97 -15.49 -4.38 3.94
N ARG A 98 -15.03 -3.62 4.95
CA ARG A 98 -15.74 -3.50 6.24
C ARG A 98 -17.12 -2.87 6.09
N ARG A 99 -17.24 -1.82 5.28
CA ARG A 99 -18.54 -1.17 5.02
C ARG A 99 -19.49 -2.11 4.29
N ILE A 100 -19.01 -2.81 3.27
CA ILE A 100 -19.80 -3.81 2.55
C ILE A 100 -20.25 -4.92 3.50
N ALA A 101 -19.34 -5.50 4.30
CA ALA A 101 -19.64 -6.57 5.24
C ALA A 101 -20.65 -6.18 6.34
N ALA A 102 -20.72 -4.89 6.69
CA ALA A 102 -21.68 -4.33 7.64
C ALA A 102 -23.07 -4.10 7.04
N THR A 103 -23.24 -4.26 5.73
CA THR A 103 -24.56 -4.19 5.10
C THR A 103 -25.41 -5.35 5.60
N PRO A 104 -26.62 -5.09 6.10
CA PRO A 104 -27.52 -6.14 6.58
C PRO A 104 -28.08 -6.95 5.42
N LEU A 105 -28.19 -8.27 5.62
CA LEU A 105 -28.84 -9.17 4.67
C LEU A 105 -30.25 -9.53 5.14
N TRP A 106 -31.07 -10.01 4.20
CA TRP A 106 -32.44 -10.44 4.48
C TRP A 106 -32.47 -11.48 5.61
N GLY A 107 -33.34 -11.26 6.59
CA GLY A 107 -33.52 -12.15 7.73
C GLY A 107 -32.49 -11.94 8.86
N GLU A 108 -31.54 -11.00 8.70
CA GLU A 108 -30.60 -10.67 9.78
C GLU A 108 -31.20 -9.63 10.72
N SER A 109 -30.89 -9.80 12.01
CA SER A 109 -31.20 -8.79 13.02
C SER A 109 -30.24 -7.61 12.92
N LEU A 110 -30.80 -6.40 12.95
CA LEU A 110 -30.02 -5.18 13.05
C LEU A 110 -29.65 -4.89 14.51
N PRO A 111 -28.43 -4.44 14.79
CA PRO A 111 -28.09 -3.92 16.12
C PRO A 111 -28.98 -2.71 16.42
N GLU A 112 -29.40 -2.57 17.68
CA GLU A 112 -30.19 -1.42 18.11
C GLU A 112 -29.42 -0.11 17.86
N GLY A 113 -30.09 0.90 17.28
CA GLY A 113 -29.50 2.21 17.03
C GLY A 113 -30.08 2.88 15.79
N GLU A 114 -29.47 4.00 15.41
CA GLU A 114 -29.95 4.90 14.35
C GLU A 114 -30.24 4.19 13.01
N LEU A 115 -29.45 3.17 12.67
CA LEU A 115 -29.62 2.41 11.43
C LEU A 115 -30.93 1.61 11.43
N ARG A 116 -31.22 0.90 12.54
CA ARG A 116 -32.47 0.14 12.71
C ARG A 116 -33.67 1.05 12.68
N ASP A 117 -33.58 2.19 13.35
CA ASP A 117 -34.67 3.16 13.43
C ASP A 117 -34.98 3.75 12.04
N ALA A 118 -33.93 4.05 11.25
CA ALA A 118 -34.09 4.50 9.87
C ALA A 118 -34.75 3.44 8.97
N TYR A 119 -34.32 2.18 9.04
CA TYR A 119 -34.93 1.10 8.24
C TYR A 119 -36.38 0.79 8.67
N ALA A 120 -36.68 0.89 9.96
CA ALA A 120 -38.05 0.76 10.46
C ALA A 120 -38.97 1.89 9.96
N GLU A 121 -38.47 3.13 9.90
CA GLU A 121 -39.22 4.27 9.33
C GLU A 121 -39.53 4.07 7.84
N HIS A 122 -38.60 3.46 7.09
CA HIS A 122 -38.77 3.15 5.67
C HIS A 122 -39.59 1.89 5.39
N GLY A 123 -40.00 1.13 6.43
CA GLY A 123 -40.76 -0.12 6.27
C GLY A 123 -39.94 -1.30 5.76
N GLU A 124 -38.61 -1.20 5.83
CA GLU A 124 -37.66 -2.24 5.38
C GLU A 124 -37.16 -3.11 6.54
N TYR A 125 -37.63 -2.85 7.77
CA TYR A 125 -37.33 -3.63 8.96
C TYR A 125 -38.61 -4.08 9.67
N ASP A 126 -38.79 -5.39 9.83
CA ASP A 126 -39.91 -5.98 10.55
C ASP A 126 -39.62 -5.95 12.06
N LEU A 127 -40.35 -5.09 12.77
CA LEU A 127 -40.24 -4.95 14.23
C LEU A 127 -40.78 -6.16 15.01
N ALA A 128 -41.69 -6.95 14.43
CA ALA A 128 -42.24 -8.14 15.06
C ALA A 128 -41.27 -9.32 14.96
N GLU A 129 -40.68 -9.53 13.79
CA GLU A 129 -39.71 -10.60 13.51
C GLU A 129 -38.25 -10.20 13.84
N GLN A 130 -38.02 -8.92 14.18
CA GLN A 130 -36.69 -8.34 14.45
C GLN A 130 -35.69 -8.57 13.31
N SER A 131 -36.16 -8.49 12.08
CA SER A 131 -35.39 -8.86 10.88
C SER A 131 -35.48 -7.78 9.80
N PHE A 132 -34.39 -7.64 9.05
CA PHE A 132 -34.33 -6.77 7.89
C PHE A 132 -34.91 -7.47 6.65
N GLU A 133 -35.73 -6.77 5.87
CA GLU A 133 -36.38 -7.30 4.65
C GLU A 133 -36.27 -6.28 3.49
N PRO A 134 -35.18 -6.35 2.68
CA PRO A 134 -35.01 -5.46 1.55
C PRO A 134 -35.95 -5.81 0.39
N CYS A 135 -36.25 -4.81 -0.45
CA CYS A 135 -37.05 -4.98 -1.66
C CYS A 135 -36.47 -6.05 -2.61
N CYS A 136 -37.34 -6.91 -3.17
CA CYS A 136 -37.02 -8.19 -3.81
C CYS A 136 -36.49 -8.07 -5.26
N ASP A 137 -35.58 -7.13 -5.52
CA ASP A 137 -35.09 -6.87 -6.89
C ASP A 137 -33.79 -7.64 -7.18
N THR A 138 -33.46 -7.85 -8.46
CA THR A 138 -32.28 -8.62 -8.92
C THR A 138 -30.93 -8.05 -8.41
N GLU A 139 -30.92 -6.79 -8.00
CA GLU A 139 -29.79 -6.15 -7.33
C GLU A 139 -29.51 -6.76 -5.94
N SER A 140 -30.52 -7.34 -5.29
CA SER A 140 -30.45 -7.95 -3.96
C SER A 140 -29.56 -9.21 -3.94
N THR A 141 -29.57 -10.03 -5.01
CA THR A 141 -28.70 -11.21 -5.10
C THR A 141 -27.22 -10.84 -5.28
N LEU A 142 -26.92 -9.82 -6.09
CA LEU A 142 -25.54 -9.34 -6.26
C LEU A 142 -25.01 -8.67 -4.98
N LEU A 143 -25.89 -7.99 -4.25
CA LEU A 143 -25.57 -7.42 -2.95
C LEU A 143 -25.27 -8.52 -1.93
N GLN A 144 -26.08 -9.58 -1.87
CA GLN A 144 -25.84 -10.72 -0.99
C GLN A 144 -24.46 -11.35 -1.24
N ASP A 145 -24.15 -11.67 -2.50
CA ASP A 145 -22.86 -12.24 -2.87
C ASP A 145 -21.70 -11.32 -2.46
N ALA A 146 -21.82 -10.01 -2.70
CA ALA A 146 -20.79 -9.04 -2.33
C ALA A 146 -20.57 -8.97 -0.81
N VAL A 147 -21.63 -8.98 -0.01
CA VAL A 147 -21.56 -8.96 1.46
C VAL A 147 -20.93 -10.24 1.99
N GLU A 148 -21.36 -11.40 1.49
CA GLU A 148 -20.80 -12.70 1.90
C GLU A 148 -19.31 -12.82 1.53
N MET A 149 -18.94 -12.40 0.32
CA MET A 149 -17.54 -12.33 -0.11
C MET A 149 -16.71 -11.41 0.78
N ALA A 150 -17.22 -10.22 1.13
CA ALA A 150 -16.52 -9.28 2.00
C ALA A 150 -16.32 -9.84 3.41
N ARG A 151 -17.36 -10.44 4.00
CA ARG A 151 -17.29 -11.10 5.31
C ARG A 151 -16.29 -12.26 5.30
N PHE A 152 -16.28 -13.07 4.24
CA PHE A 152 -15.31 -14.16 4.08
C PHE A 152 -13.87 -13.64 3.99
N ALA A 153 -13.64 -12.61 3.17
CA ALA A 153 -12.32 -11.99 3.02
C ALA A 153 -11.79 -11.44 4.35
N LEU A 154 -12.61 -10.71 5.10
CA LEU A 154 -12.23 -10.16 6.40
C LEU A 154 -11.91 -11.24 7.43
N ARG A 155 -12.74 -12.29 7.56
CA ARG A 155 -12.45 -13.43 8.45
C ARG A 155 -11.13 -14.10 8.13
N THR A 156 -10.82 -14.25 6.84
CA THR A 156 -9.56 -14.86 6.39
C THR A 156 -8.35 -13.99 6.74
N LEU A 157 -8.49 -12.66 6.65
CA LEU A 157 -7.42 -11.71 7.01
C LEU A 157 -7.18 -11.66 8.52
N GLU A 158 -8.24 -11.76 9.33
CA GLU A 158 -8.15 -11.68 10.80
C GLU A 158 -7.72 -13.02 11.43
N GLY A 159 -8.07 -14.15 10.83
CA GLY A 159 -7.70 -15.49 11.30
C GLY A 159 -6.22 -15.87 11.07
N ARG A 160 -5.48 -15.13 10.23
CA ARG A 160 -4.04 -15.38 9.96
C ARG A 160 -3.10 -14.71 10.97
N GLY A 161 -3.63 -14.05 12.00
CA GLY A 161 -2.87 -13.36 13.03
C GLY A 161 -2.73 -14.09 14.38
N SER A 162 -3.05 -15.39 14.47
CA SER A 162 -2.88 -16.21 15.69
C SER A 162 -1.68 -17.15 15.60
#